data_AF-H1LHC8-F1
#
_entry.id   AF-H1LHC8-F1
#
_cell.length_a   1.000
_cell.length_b   1.000
_cell.length_c   1.000
_cell.angle_alpha   90.00
_cell.angle_beta   90.00
_cell.angle_gamma   90.00
#
_symmetry.space_group_name_H-M   'P 1'
#
loop_
_entity.id
_entity.type
_entity.pdbx_description
1 polymer ?
#
loop_
_entity_poly.entity_id
_entity_poly.type
_entity_poly.pdbx_seq_one_letter_code
_entity_poly.pdbx_strand_id
1 'polypeptide(L)'
;MRMLFTVDVIDMSQLYIEENNPFKKVSSSELKGLLKDYYTETFKTGEIISQHHLNLKTNTFAKNLPLVDSDQICPYDGSKMRIKLPSKASMDNWNEDEVCPKCNHIIFEKYNRGKLCSCINCTKRRAAEKKRLKTNLLDAQGDKRELVTLTSSRLS
;
A
#
# COMPACT_ATOMS: atom_id res chain seq x y z
N MET A 1 21.02 -1.39 -7.70
CA MET A 1 21.01 -2.82 -7.34
C MET A 1 19.65 -3.09 -6.72
N ARG A 2 18.81 -3.91 -7.36
CA ARG A 2 17.48 -4.26 -6.83
C ARG A 2 17.71 -5.27 -5.70
N MET A 3 17.27 -4.98 -4.48
CA MET A 3 17.36 -5.99 -3.41
C MET A 3 16.37 -7.09 -3.73
N LEU A 4 16.86 -8.32 -3.80
CA LEU A 4 16.03 -9.51 -3.88
C LEU A 4 15.40 -9.71 -2.51
N PHE A 5 14.11 -10.04 -2.47
CA PHE A 5 13.44 -10.39 -1.23
C PHE A 5 14.14 -11.60 -0.58
N THR A 6 14.43 -11.51 0.71
CA THR A 6 14.89 -12.65 1.52
C THR A 6 14.01 -12.79 2.76
N VAL A 7 13.74 -14.02 3.19
CA VAL A 7 12.91 -14.26 4.39
C VAL A 7 13.53 -13.66 5.66
N ASP A 8 14.85 -13.47 5.67
CA ASP A 8 15.58 -12.93 6.82
C ASP A 8 15.36 -11.41 7.01
N VAL A 9 14.81 -10.69 6.02
CA VAL A 9 14.40 -9.29 6.20
C VAL A 9 13.03 -9.14 6.88
N ILE A 10 12.28 -10.23 7.07
CA ILE A 10 10.99 -10.19 7.74
C ILE A 10 11.20 -10.09 9.25
N ASP A 11 10.89 -8.93 9.83
CA ASP A 11 10.73 -8.81 11.27
C ASP A 11 9.43 -9.48 11.71
N MET A 12 9.56 -10.65 12.36
CA MET A 12 8.42 -11.43 12.85
C MET A 12 7.55 -10.64 13.86
N SER A 13 8.11 -9.64 14.55
CA SER A 13 7.37 -8.79 15.50
C SER A 13 6.43 -7.79 14.81
N GLN A 14 6.68 -7.50 13.54
CA GLN A 14 5.86 -6.62 12.71
C GLN A 14 4.80 -7.37 11.91
N LEU A 15 4.72 -8.70 12.02
CA LEU A 15 3.71 -9.47 11.30
C LEU A 15 2.32 -9.25 11.88
N TYR A 16 1.42 -8.85 11.00
CA TYR A 16 0.00 -8.77 11.25
C TYR A 16 -0.73 -9.90 10.53
N ILE A 17 -1.53 -10.66 11.30
CA ILE A 17 -2.36 -11.75 10.80
C ILE A 17 -3.82 -11.45 11.13
N GLU A 18 -4.64 -11.34 10.09
CA GLU A 18 -6.08 -11.15 10.23
C GLU A 18 -6.74 -12.29 11.02
N GLU A 19 -7.81 -11.98 11.77
CA GLU A 19 -8.49 -12.95 12.63
C GLU A 19 -8.99 -14.20 11.89
N ASN A 20 -9.45 -14.03 10.64
CA ASN A 20 -9.97 -15.13 9.82
C ASN A 20 -8.88 -15.84 8.97
N ASN A 21 -7.61 -15.48 9.17
CA ASN A 21 -6.51 -16.03 8.40
C ASN A 21 -6.14 -17.45 8.89
N PRO A 22 -5.91 -18.43 8.01
CA PRO A 22 -5.47 -19.78 8.38
C PRO A 22 -4.21 -19.83 9.25
N PHE A 23 -3.33 -18.83 9.14
CA PHE A 23 -2.09 -18.74 9.91
C PHE A 23 -2.27 -18.17 11.32
N LYS A 24 -3.48 -17.68 11.68
CA LYS A 24 -3.73 -17.05 12.99
C LYS A 24 -3.48 -17.97 14.17
N LYS A 25 -3.69 -19.28 13.99
CA LYS A 25 -3.51 -20.31 15.04
C LYS A 25 -2.11 -20.93 15.03
N VAL A 26 -1.26 -20.57 14.06
CA VAL A 26 0.10 -21.07 13.95
C VAL A 26 0.99 -20.28 14.91
N SER A 27 1.83 -20.96 15.68
CA SER A 27 2.74 -20.28 16.61
C SER A 27 3.77 -19.43 15.85
N SER A 28 4.34 -18.39 16.48
CA SER A 28 5.33 -17.53 15.81
C SER A 28 6.56 -18.31 15.32
N SER A 29 7.00 -19.33 16.06
CA SER A 29 8.11 -20.20 15.66
C SER A 29 7.78 -21.07 14.46
N GLU A 30 6.60 -21.69 14.44
CA GLU A 30 6.13 -22.49 13.30
C GLU A 30 5.92 -21.61 12.07
N LEU A 31 5.35 -20.42 12.24
CA LEU A 31 5.13 -19.47 11.15
C LEU A 31 6.46 -19.04 10.52
N LYS A 32 7.49 -18.79 11.33
CA LYS A 32 8.83 -18.49 10.82
C LYS A 32 9.38 -19.65 9.98
N GLY A 33 9.24 -20.89 10.46
CA GLY A 33 9.63 -22.10 9.72
C GLY A 33 8.87 -22.22 8.40
N LEU A 34 7.54 -22.07 8.44
CA LEU A 34 6.66 -22.10 7.28
C LEU A 34 7.03 -21.06 6.22
N LEU A 35 7.29 -19.81 6.63
CA LEU A 35 7.70 -18.75 5.70
C LEU A 35 9.07 -19.05 5.10
N LYS A 36 10.00 -19.59 5.88
CA LYS A 36 11.30 -20.04 5.38
C LYS A 36 11.14 -21.14 4.33
N ASP A 37 10.43 -22.21 4.65
CA ASP A 37 10.14 -23.31 3.73
C ASP A 37 9.44 -22.82 2.45
N TYR A 38 8.55 -21.84 2.60
CA TYR A 38 7.90 -21.19 1.48
C TYR A 38 8.91 -20.43 0.61
N TYR A 39 9.76 -19.57 1.15
CA TYR A 39 10.61 -18.72 0.32
C TYR A 39 11.93 -19.35 -0.16
N THR A 40 12.37 -20.48 0.39
CA THR A 40 13.65 -21.12 0.01
C THR A 40 13.56 -22.04 -1.21
N GLU A 41 12.46 -22.03 -1.94
CA GLU A 41 12.16 -22.80 -3.17
C GLU A 41 12.25 -24.34 -3.08
N THR A 42 12.81 -24.90 -2.00
CA THR A 42 13.02 -26.34 -1.80
C THR A 42 11.74 -27.17 -1.68
N PHE A 43 10.66 -26.58 -1.15
CA PHE A 43 9.39 -27.29 -0.95
C PHE A 43 8.27 -26.73 -1.84
N LYS A 44 7.46 -27.62 -2.42
CA LYS A 44 6.23 -27.24 -3.10
C LYS A 44 5.21 -26.75 -2.09
N THR A 45 4.36 -25.79 -2.46
CA THR A 45 3.32 -25.25 -1.56
C THR A 45 2.41 -26.33 -0.96
N GLY A 46 2.11 -27.40 -1.71
CA GLY A 46 1.31 -28.52 -1.19
C GLY A 46 2.04 -29.34 -0.11
N GLU A 47 3.36 -29.49 -0.23
CA GLU A 47 4.19 -30.18 0.76
C GLU A 47 4.24 -29.36 2.05
N ILE A 48 4.43 -28.04 1.95
CA ILE A 48 4.41 -27.11 3.09
C ILE A 48 3.06 -27.16 3.80
N ILE A 49 1.94 -27.10 3.06
CA ILE A 49 0.59 -27.20 3.63
C ILE A 49 0.42 -28.50 4.43
N SER A 50 0.95 -29.60 3.91
CA SER A 50 0.84 -30.92 4.54
C SER A 50 1.73 -31.05 5.78
N GLN A 51 2.99 -30.61 5.69
CA GLN A 51 3.97 -30.64 6.78
C GLN A 51 3.57 -29.78 7.98
N HIS A 52 2.95 -28.63 7.70
CA HIS A 52 2.51 -27.69 8.74
C HIS A 52 1.03 -27.87 9.11
N HIS A 53 0.39 -28.95 8.66
CA HIS A 53 -1.01 -29.31 8.96
C HIS A 53 -2.03 -28.18 8.73
N LEU A 54 -1.84 -27.41 7.65
CA LEU A 54 -2.62 -26.20 7.42
C LEU A 54 -3.92 -26.53 6.66
N ASN A 55 -5.04 -25.99 7.14
CA ASN A 55 -6.32 -26.13 6.44
C ASN A 55 -6.49 -25.05 5.35
N LEU A 56 -5.75 -25.17 4.24
CA LEU A 56 -5.92 -24.28 3.07
C LEU A 56 -5.60 -24.97 1.74
N LYS A 57 -6.05 -24.36 0.64
CA LYS A 57 -5.72 -24.77 -0.72
C LYS A 57 -4.41 -24.14 -1.18
N THR A 58 -3.64 -24.85 -2.00
CA THR A 58 -2.36 -24.38 -2.55
C THR A 58 -2.46 -23.02 -3.26
N ASN A 59 -3.52 -22.81 -4.05
CA ASN A 59 -3.75 -21.57 -4.80
C ASN A 59 -4.17 -20.37 -3.93
N THR A 60 -4.56 -20.60 -2.66
CA THR A 60 -4.90 -19.53 -1.71
C THR A 60 -3.75 -19.21 -0.74
N PHE A 61 -2.68 -20.00 -0.71
CA PHE A 61 -1.56 -19.80 0.21
C PHE A 61 -1.00 -18.37 0.16
N ALA A 62 -0.58 -17.92 -1.03
CA ALA A 62 0.01 -16.59 -1.21
C ALA A 62 -0.97 -15.44 -0.86
N LYS A 63 -2.28 -15.67 -0.90
CA LYS A 63 -3.28 -14.67 -0.52
C LYS A 63 -3.43 -14.54 0.99
N ASN A 64 -3.09 -15.59 1.73
CA ASN A 64 -3.17 -15.64 3.19
C ASN A 64 -1.83 -15.35 3.86
N LEU A 65 -0.76 -15.06 3.11
CA LEU A 65 0.50 -14.62 3.70
C LEU A 65 0.26 -13.48 4.70
N PRO A 66 0.94 -13.49 5.86
CA PRO A 66 0.87 -12.39 6.81
C PRO A 66 1.17 -11.05 6.13
N LEU A 67 0.60 -9.99 6.69
CA LEU A 67 0.96 -8.64 6.33
C LEU A 67 2.09 -8.18 7.24
N VAL A 68 2.89 -7.22 6.78
CA VAL A 68 3.91 -6.57 7.61
C VAL A 68 3.38 -5.19 7.96
N ASP A 69 3.31 -4.85 9.25
CA ASP A 69 3.01 -3.48 9.68
C ASP A 69 4.16 -2.57 9.24
N SER A 70 3.82 -1.46 8.57
CA SER A 70 4.76 -0.38 8.25
C SER A 70 4.73 0.68 9.36
N ASP A 71 5.84 1.42 9.48
CA ASP A 71 5.94 2.60 10.34
C ASP A 71 5.08 3.78 9.84
N GLN A 72 4.60 3.71 8.58
CA GLN A 72 3.71 4.73 8.03
C GLN A 72 2.30 4.64 8.60
N ILE A 73 1.69 5.80 8.80
CA ILE A 73 0.33 5.95 9.29
C ILE A 73 -0.57 6.51 8.20
N CYS A 74 -1.76 5.95 8.06
CA CYS A 74 -2.76 6.47 7.14
C CYS A 74 -3.17 7.91 7.51
N PRO A 75 -3.05 8.89 6.61
CA PRO A 75 -3.35 10.29 6.91
C PRO A 75 -4.85 10.57 7.07
N TYR A 76 -5.72 9.60 6.78
CA TYR A 76 -7.17 9.77 6.81
C TYR A 76 -7.84 9.16 8.03
N ASP A 77 -7.32 8.04 8.53
CA ASP A 77 -7.94 7.28 9.61
C ASP A 77 -6.99 6.93 10.76
N GLY A 78 -5.70 7.30 10.65
CA GLY A 78 -4.70 7.10 11.70
C GLY A 78 -4.27 5.63 11.89
N SER A 79 -4.72 4.70 11.06
CA SER A 79 -4.32 3.28 11.17
C SER A 79 -2.91 3.08 10.64
N LYS A 80 -2.17 2.13 11.23
CA LYS A 80 -0.91 1.65 10.65
C LYS A 80 -1.13 1.12 9.24
N MET A 81 -0.25 1.50 8.34
CA MET A 81 -0.19 0.99 6.98
C MET A 81 0.44 -0.41 6.98
N ARG A 82 0.14 -1.22 5.96
CA ARG A 82 0.63 -2.60 5.89
C ARG A 82 1.14 -2.96 4.52
N ILE A 83 2.20 -3.76 4.48
CA ILE A 83 2.80 -4.27 3.25
C ILE A 83 2.40 -5.74 3.09
N LYS A 84 2.03 -6.12 1.88
CA LYS A 84 1.73 -7.51 1.54
C LYS A 84 3.00 -8.23 1.12
N LEU A 85 3.30 -9.37 1.73
CA LEU A 85 4.42 -10.23 1.32
C LEU A 85 4.24 -10.76 -0.11
N PRO A 86 5.33 -10.96 -0.87
CA PRO A 86 5.25 -11.42 -2.26
C PRO A 86 4.88 -12.90 -2.33
N SER A 87 4.24 -13.30 -3.43
CA SER A 87 4.22 -14.72 -3.81
C SER A 87 5.60 -15.16 -4.30
N LYS A 88 5.88 -16.47 -4.30
CA LYS A 88 7.10 -17.05 -4.93
C LYS A 88 7.39 -16.44 -6.30
N ALA A 89 6.40 -16.45 -7.19
CA ALA A 89 6.53 -15.96 -8.57
C ALA A 89 6.73 -14.44 -8.67
N SER A 90 6.60 -13.70 -7.57
CA SER A 90 6.69 -12.24 -7.54
C SER A 90 7.83 -11.74 -6.67
N MET A 91 8.71 -12.61 -6.15
CA MET A 91 9.83 -12.20 -5.29
C MET A 91 10.74 -11.17 -5.97
N ASP A 92 11.10 -11.38 -7.24
CA ASP A 92 11.98 -10.47 -8.00
C ASP A 92 11.32 -9.13 -8.37
N ASN A 93 9.98 -9.09 -8.32
CA ASN A 93 9.17 -7.94 -8.70
C ASN A 93 8.22 -7.54 -7.57
N TRP A 94 8.64 -7.77 -6.32
CA TRP A 94 7.87 -7.37 -5.16
C TRP A 94 7.80 -5.84 -5.16
N ASN A 95 6.59 -5.31 -5.00
CA ASN A 95 6.37 -3.90 -4.76
C ASN A 95 5.97 -3.77 -3.30
N GLU A 96 6.75 -3.02 -2.54
CA GLU A 96 6.50 -2.77 -1.13
C GLU A 96 5.45 -1.66 -0.95
N ASP A 97 4.39 -1.73 -1.77
CA ASP A 97 3.26 -0.80 -1.69
C ASP A 97 2.59 -0.97 -0.33
N GLU A 98 2.52 0.12 0.42
CA GLU A 98 1.90 0.12 1.74
C GLU A 98 0.42 0.44 1.58
N VAL A 99 -0.44 -0.37 2.19
CA VAL A 99 -1.89 -0.28 2.06
C VAL A 99 -2.53 -0.10 3.44
N CYS A 100 -3.39 0.91 3.55
CA CYS A 100 -4.23 1.09 4.73
C CYS A 100 -5.32 0.02 4.75
N PRO A 101 -5.49 -0.75 5.85
CA PRO A 101 -6.49 -1.80 5.93
C PRO A 101 -7.94 -1.31 6.05
N LYS A 102 -8.16 -0.02 6.35
CA LYS A 102 -9.51 0.55 6.52
C LYS A 102 -10.00 1.28 5.28
N CYS A 103 -9.21 2.20 4.76
CA CYS A 103 -9.63 3.03 3.62
C CYS A 103 -8.98 2.63 2.29
N ASN A 104 -8.15 1.59 2.25
CA ASN A 104 -7.37 1.19 1.06
C ASN A 104 -6.54 2.32 0.47
N HIS A 105 -6.08 3.26 1.31
CA HIS A 105 -5.05 4.21 0.92
C HIS A 105 -3.77 3.45 0.56
N ILE A 106 -3.12 3.83 -0.53
CA ILE A 106 -1.89 3.18 -1.00
C ILE A 106 -0.80 4.23 -1.06
N ILE A 107 0.30 3.97 -0.35
CA ILE A 107 1.58 4.64 -0.55
C ILE A 107 2.37 3.75 -1.48
N PHE A 108 2.59 4.27 -2.69
CA PHE A 108 3.24 3.54 -3.75
C PHE A 108 4.76 3.64 -3.62
N GLU A 109 5.46 2.53 -3.81
CA GLU A 109 6.92 2.50 -3.81
C GLU A 109 7.53 3.28 -5.00
N LYS A 110 8.84 3.55 -4.94
CA LYS A 110 9.65 4.43 -5.81
C LYS A 110 9.45 4.31 -7.33
N TYR A 111 8.94 3.19 -7.83
CA TYR A 111 8.80 2.93 -9.27
C TYR A 111 7.41 3.21 -9.84
N ASN A 112 6.48 3.75 -9.07
CA ASN A 112 5.12 4.00 -9.54
C ASN A 112 5.02 5.30 -10.35
N ARG A 113 5.37 5.20 -11.63
CA ARG A 113 5.30 6.18 -12.74
C ARG A 113 3.99 6.99 -12.80
N GLY A 114 3.77 7.90 -11.86
CA GLY A 114 2.56 8.73 -11.78
C GLY A 114 1.30 7.99 -11.33
N LYS A 115 1.39 6.84 -10.66
CA LYS A 115 0.19 6.21 -10.10
C LYS A 115 -0.34 7.05 -8.93
N LEU A 116 -1.65 7.28 -8.94
CA LEU A 116 -2.36 8.01 -7.91
C LEU A 116 -3.31 7.06 -7.17
N CYS A 117 -3.27 7.10 -5.84
CA CYS A 117 -4.12 6.23 -5.04
C CYS A 117 -5.58 6.59 -5.30
N SER A 118 -6.42 5.61 -5.64
CA SER A 118 -7.82 5.82 -6.03
C SER A 118 -8.81 5.75 -4.86
N CYS A 119 -8.34 5.63 -3.61
CA CYS A 119 -9.23 5.55 -2.46
C CYS A 119 -10.15 6.78 -2.35
N ILE A 120 -11.30 6.59 -1.71
CA ILE A 120 -12.35 7.62 -1.65
C ILE A 120 -11.83 8.96 -1.09
N ASN A 121 -10.97 8.90 -0.08
CA ASN A 121 -10.41 10.09 0.56
C ASN A 121 -9.42 10.82 -0.36
N CYS A 122 -8.51 10.09 -1.03
CA CYS A 122 -7.62 10.66 -2.04
C CYS A 122 -8.38 11.30 -3.19
N THR A 123 -9.45 10.64 -3.66
CA THR A 123 -10.27 11.15 -4.77
C THR A 123 -11.02 12.42 -4.37
N LYS A 124 -11.64 12.46 -3.18
CA LYS A 124 -12.28 13.66 -2.63
C LYS A 124 -11.29 14.81 -2.45
N ARG A 125 -10.11 14.54 -1.89
CA ARG A 125 -9.05 15.55 -1.67
C ARG A 125 -8.64 16.20 -2.99
N ARG A 126 -8.32 15.39 -4.01
CA ARG A 126 -7.94 15.91 -5.35
C ARG A 126 -9.06 16.71 -6.01
N ALA A 127 -10.32 16.30 -5.85
CA ALA A 127 -11.45 17.04 -6.37
C ALA A 127 -11.60 18.42 -5.69
N ALA A 128 -11.43 18.48 -4.36
CA ALA A 128 -11.47 19.72 -3.59
C ALA A 128 -10.31 20.66 -3.97
N GLU A 129 -9.09 20.13 -4.10
CA GLU A 129 -7.91 20.88 -4.56
C GLU A 129 -8.13 21.48 -5.95
N LYS A 130 -8.64 20.67 -6.90
CA LYS A 130 -8.96 21.13 -8.26
C LYS A 130 -10.01 22.26 -8.25
N LYS A 131 -11.03 22.15 -7.40
CA LYS A 131 -12.05 23.21 -7.23
C LYS A 131 -11.41 24.49 -6.68
N ARG A 132 -10.59 24.38 -5.63
CA ARG A 132 -9.89 25.53 -5.02
C ARG A 132 -8.97 26.22 -6.03
N LEU A 133 -8.17 25.46 -6.77
CA LEU A 133 -7.30 26.00 -7.81
C LEU A 133 -8.10 26.73 -8.90
N LYS A 134 -9.23 26.15 -9.34
CA LYS A 134 -10.11 26.81 -10.31
C LYS A 134 -10.66 28.13 -9.79
N THR A 135 -11.14 28.17 -8.53
CA THR A 135 -11.61 29.41 -7.91
C THR A 135 -10.52 30.47 -7.83
N ASN A 136 -9.35 30.12 -7.28
CA ASN A 136 -8.22 31.05 -7.17
C ASN A 136 -7.78 31.63 -8.53
N LEU A 137 -7.82 30.82 -9.60
CA LEU A 137 -7.49 31.27 -10.95
C LEU A 137 -8.53 32.24 -11.52
N LEU A 138 -9.81 32.04 -11.21
CA LEU A 138 -10.89 32.95 -11.63
C LEU A 138 -10.80 34.27 -10.88
N ASP A 139 -10.54 34.24 -9.57
CA ASP A 139 -10.41 35.44 -8.74
C ASP A 139 -9.20 36.28 -9.21
N ALA A 140 -8.04 35.64 -9.41
CA ALA A 140 -6.85 36.32 -9.93
C ALA A 140 -7.03 36.91 -11.36
N GLN A 141 -7.95 36.35 -12.16
CA GLN A 141 -8.31 36.92 -13.46
C GLN A 141 -9.31 38.08 -13.34
N GLY A 142 -10.21 38.03 -12.36
CA GLY A 142 -11.11 39.13 -12.00
C GLY A 142 -10.34 40.36 -11.56
N ASP A 143 -9.42 40.20 -10.60
CA ASP A 143 -8.57 41.29 -10.09
C ASP A 143 -7.74 41.96 -11.20
N LYS A 144 -7.17 41.16 -12.11
CA LYS A 144 -6.43 41.68 -13.27
C LYS A 144 -7.32 42.48 -14.23
N ARG A 145 -8.57 42.05 -14.46
CA ARG A 145 -9.52 42.79 -15.30
C ARG A 145 -9.91 44.11 -14.64
N GLU A 146 -10.22 44.12 -13.35
CA GLU A 146 -10.56 45.34 -12.62
C GLU A 146 -9.40 46.36 -12.63
N LEU A 147 -8.16 45.92 -12.38
CA LEU A 147 -6.97 46.76 -12.50
C LEU A 147 -6.82 47.39 -13.89
N VAL A 148 -7.00 46.60 -14.97
CA VAL A 148 -6.93 47.11 -16.35
C VAL A 148 -8.03 48.13 -16.64
N THR A 149 -9.26 47.87 -16.19
CA THR A 149 -10.39 48.81 -16.38
C THR A 149 -10.15 50.14 -15.63
N LEU A 150 -9.62 50.09 -14.41
CA LEU A 150 -9.28 51.27 -13.61
C LEU A 150 -8.12 52.08 -14.19
N THR A 151 -7.11 51.44 -14.79
CA THR A 151 -6.02 52.15 -15.46
C THR A 151 -6.45 52.80 -16.77
N SER A 152 -7.35 52.16 -17.54
CA SER A 152 -7.85 52.71 -18.81
C SER A 152 -8.80 53.89 -18.61
N SER A 153 -9.55 53.93 -17.51
CA SER A 153 -10.48 55.03 -17.18
C SER A 153 -9.82 56.25 -16.53
N ARG A 154 -8.54 56.20 -16.17
CA ARG A 154 -7.76 57.35 -15.66
C ARG A 154 -6.89 58.05 -16.73
N LEU A 155 -6.83 57.51 -17.94
CA LEU A 155 -6.04 58.03 -19.07
C LEU A 155 -6.91 58.69 -20.15
N SER A 156 -8.21 58.82 -19.91
CA SER A 156 -9.19 59.56 -20.73
C SER A 156 -9.55 60.87 -20.03
#